data_AF-A0A420MQL1-F1
#
_entry.id   AF-A0A420MQL1-F1
#
_cell.length_a   1.000
_cell.length_b   1.000
_cell.length_c   1.000
_cell.angle_alpha   90.00
_cell.angle_beta   90.00
_cell.angle_gamma   90.00
#
_symmetry.space_group_name_H-M   'P 1'
#
loop_
_entity.id
_entity.type
_entity.pdbx_description
1 polymer ?
#
loop_
_entity_poly.entity_id
_entity_poly.type
_entity_poly.pdbx_seq_one_letter_code
_entity_poly.pdbx_strand_id
1 'polypeptide(L)'
;MALSYLEHFVLPHLGGENVAEMAKTLFPDYEKNSRPISLDVASYRHFTQPDQSPILDFDMSHVSVRLREFLESRSQDKPRVFRDDAVKGICRVLGYILTEVFELANDVASNCEHNKILPCDVRQAVLLDEDILRLVCFSKILWGGNL
;
A
#
# COMPACT_ATOMS: atom_id res chain seq x y z
N MET A 1 -6.92 -5.40 3.55
CA MET A 1 -6.31 -4.14 3.07
C MET A 1 -5.22 -4.43 2.05
N ALA A 2 -4.03 -4.90 2.45
CA ALA A 2 -2.90 -5.12 1.52
C ALA A 2 -3.23 -5.96 0.27
N LEU A 3 -3.87 -7.13 0.43
CA LEU A 3 -4.24 -7.99 -0.71
C LEU A 3 -5.25 -7.31 -1.66
N SER A 4 -6.18 -6.54 -1.11
CA SER A 4 -7.16 -5.78 -1.90
C SER A 4 -6.49 -4.67 -2.70
N TYR A 5 -5.53 -3.97 -2.10
CA TYR A 5 -4.72 -2.97 -2.80
C TYR A 5 -3.93 -3.61 -3.95
N LEU A 6 -3.26 -4.73 -3.69
CA LEU A 6 -2.50 -5.48 -4.70
C LEU A 6 -3.39 -5.92 -5.88
N GLU A 7 -4.56 -6.50 -5.60
CA GLU A 7 -5.46 -7.04 -6.63
C GLU A 7 -6.15 -5.94 -7.46
N HIS A 8 -6.62 -4.87 -6.81
CA HIS A 8 -7.46 -3.87 -7.48
C HIS A 8 -6.70 -2.64 -7.99
N PHE A 9 -5.55 -2.30 -7.41
CA PHE A 9 -4.79 -1.09 -7.79
C PHE A 9 -3.47 -1.43 -8.46
N VAL A 10 -2.73 -2.42 -7.96
CA VAL A 10 -1.40 -2.72 -8.49
C VAL A 10 -1.48 -3.64 -9.71
N LEU A 11 -2.19 -4.76 -9.59
CA LEU A 11 -2.25 -5.79 -10.64
C LEU A 11 -2.76 -5.27 -12.00
N PRO A 12 -3.76 -4.38 -12.10
CA PRO A 12 -4.20 -3.87 -13.40
C PRO A 12 -3.08 -3.16 -14.16
N HIS A 13 -2.24 -2.40 -13.45
CA HIS A 13 -1.21 -1.51 -14.00
C HIS A 13 0.19 -2.14 -14.07
N LEU A 14 0.35 -3.38 -13.57
CA LEU A 14 1.61 -4.12 -13.64
C LEU A 14 1.89 -4.62 -15.06
N GLY A 15 2.74 -3.91 -15.82
CA GLY A 15 3.11 -4.34 -17.18
C GLY A 15 3.86 -3.31 -18.03
N GLY A 16 4.44 -2.27 -17.42
CA GLY A 16 5.20 -1.24 -18.13
C GLY A 16 6.63 -1.69 -18.50
N GLU A 17 7.23 -1.01 -19.49
CA GLU A 17 8.59 -1.31 -19.96
C GLU A 17 9.67 -1.07 -18.89
N ASN A 18 9.44 -0.10 -17.99
CA ASN A 18 10.36 0.27 -16.92
C ASN A 18 9.62 0.74 -15.65
N VAL A 19 10.37 0.79 -14.53
CA VAL A 19 9.87 1.17 -13.19
C VAL A 19 9.29 2.59 -13.17
N ALA A 20 9.91 3.54 -13.88
CA ALA A 20 9.45 4.93 -13.85
C ALA A 20 8.07 5.09 -14.48
N GLU A 21 7.80 4.44 -15.61
CA GLU A 21 6.49 4.45 -16.26
C GLU A 21 5.41 3.74 -15.41
N MET A 22 5.77 2.64 -14.76
CA MET A 22 4.89 1.98 -13.79
C MET A 22 4.57 2.89 -12.60
N ALA A 23 5.57 3.59 -12.06
CA ALA A 23 5.40 4.50 -10.93
C ALA A 23 4.44 5.63 -11.27
N LYS A 24 4.59 6.27 -12.43
CA LYS A 24 3.68 7.33 -12.90
C LYS A 24 2.25 6.84 -13.07
N THR A 25 2.09 5.61 -13.55
CA THR A 25 0.77 4.99 -13.73
C THR A 25 0.09 4.67 -12.40
N LEU A 26 0.87 4.16 -11.43
CA LEU A 26 0.37 3.79 -10.10
C LEU A 26 0.08 5.01 -9.21
N PHE A 27 0.81 6.12 -9.40
CA PHE A 27 0.76 7.31 -8.57
C PHE A 27 0.60 8.55 -9.45
N PRO A 28 -0.58 8.80 -10.03
CA PRO A 28 -0.80 9.89 -10.99
C PRO A 28 -0.53 11.28 -10.41
N ASP A 29 -0.72 11.47 -9.10
CA ASP A 29 -0.51 12.77 -8.42
C ASP A 29 0.90 12.92 -7.82
N TYR A 30 1.91 12.20 -8.33
CA TYR A 30 3.28 12.16 -7.78
C TYR A 30 4.06 13.49 -7.82
N GLU A 31 3.62 14.47 -8.62
CA GLU A 31 4.22 15.81 -8.70
C GLU A 31 3.44 16.86 -7.89
N LYS A 32 2.36 16.46 -7.22
CA LYS A 32 1.50 17.39 -6.49
C LYS A 32 2.27 18.00 -5.31
N ASN A 33 2.46 19.31 -5.37
CA ASN A 33 3.06 20.08 -4.29
C ASN A 33 1.99 20.45 -3.25
N SER A 34 1.56 19.48 -2.44
CA SER A 34 0.66 19.69 -1.30
C SER A 34 1.39 19.64 0.04
N ARG A 35 0.80 20.26 1.06
CA ARG A 35 1.15 20.07 2.47
C ARG A 35 -0.12 19.70 3.24
N PRO A 36 -0.19 18.54 3.91
CA PRO A 36 0.84 17.48 3.99
C PRO A 36 1.17 16.84 2.62
N ILE A 37 2.29 16.12 2.56
CA ILE A 37 2.73 15.38 1.35
C ILE A 37 1.61 14.40 1.00
N SER A 38 1.19 14.37 -0.28
CA SER A 38 0.14 13.44 -0.70
C SER A 38 0.63 11.99 -0.67
N LEU A 39 -0.31 11.07 -0.50
CA LEU A 39 -0.03 9.63 -0.49
C LEU A 39 0.64 9.17 -1.79
N ASP A 40 0.26 9.74 -2.94
CA ASP A 40 0.86 9.45 -4.25
C ASP A 40 2.33 9.91 -4.33
N VAL A 41 2.66 11.10 -3.82
CA VAL A 41 4.05 11.61 -3.81
C VAL A 41 4.93 10.72 -2.95
N ALA A 42 4.47 10.36 -1.76
CA ALA A 42 5.22 9.48 -0.85
C ALA A 42 5.37 8.06 -1.43
N SER A 43 4.28 7.50 -1.96
CA SER A 43 4.28 6.17 -2.57
C SER A 43 5.17 6.11 -3.81
N TYR A 44 5.18 7.14 -4.66
CA TYR A 44 6.08 7.24 -5.81
C TYR A 44 7.55 7.20 -5.39
N ARG A 45 7.92 7.95 -4.35
CA ARG A 45 9.29 7.94 -3.81
C ARG A 45 9.66 6.56 -3.28
N HIS A 46 8.81 5.95 -2.47
CA HIS A 46 9.03 4.61 -1.94
C HIS A 46 9.11 3.53 -3.03
N PHE A 47 8.33 3.66 -4.10
CA PHE A 47 8.35 2.73 -5.22
C PHE A 47 9.63 2.84 -6.05
N THR A 48 10.06 4.07 -6.36
CA THR A 48 11.23 4.33 -7.22
C THR A 48 12.57 4.21 -6.48
N GLN A 49 12.56 4.40 -5.16
CA GLN A 49 13.74 4.38 -4.30
C GLN A 49 13.53 3.44 -3.10
N PRO A 50 13.27 2.13 -3.32
CA PRO A 50 12.84 1.22 -2.25
C PRO A 50 13.89 1.01 -1.15
N ASP A 51 15.17 1.24 -1.48
CA ASP A 51 16.32 1.03 -0.57
C ASP A 51 16.70 2.27 0.24
N GLN A 52 16.15 3.45 -0.05
CA GLN A 52 16.62 4.70 0.55
C GLN A 52 16.21 4.88 2.02
N SER A 53 15.12 4.23 2.44
CA SER A 53 14.62 4.28 3.82
C SER A 53 14.07 2.90 4.18
N PRO A 54 14.91 1.93 4.55
CA PRO A 54 14.46 0.59 4.89
C PRO A 54 13.66 0.60 6.19
N ILE A 55 12.66 -0.28 6.27
CA ILE A 55 11.96 -0.56 7.53
C ILE A 55 12.86 -1.52 8.33
N LEU A 56 13.22 -1.14 9.55
CA LEU A 56 14.09 -1.95 10.40
C LEU A 56 13.48 -3.35 10.61
N ASP A 57 14.33 -4.38 10.50
CA ASP A 57 13.97 -5.80 10.67
C ASP A 57 12.87 -6.32 9.72
N PHE A 58 12.47 -5.55 8.71
CA PHE A 58 11.49 -5.98 7.72
C PHE A 58 12.15 -6.86 6.65
N ASP A 59 11.77 -8.14 6.62
CA ASP A 59 12.25 -9.10 5.63
C ASP A 59 11.60 -8.85 4.26
N MET A 60 12.10 -7.81 3.56
CA MET A 60 11.63 -7.48 2.22
C MET A 60 11.83 -8.62 1.25
N SER A 61 12.88 -9.43 1.40
CA SER A 61 13.16 -10.55 0.49
C SER A 61 12.06 -11.58 0.57
N HIS A 62 11.69 -12.02 1.77
CA HIS A 62 10.60 -12.96 1.98
C HIS A 62 9.25 -12.39 1.52
N VAL A 63 8.93 -11.16 1.90
CA VAL A 63 7.65 -10.53 1.52
C VAL A 63 7.56 -10.33 0.00
N SER A 64 8.66 -9.99 -0.66
CA SER A 64 8.71 -9.84 -2.12
C SER A 64 8.39 -11.14 -2.86
N VAL A 65 8.87 -12.29 -2.34
CA VAL A 65 8.52 -13.62 -2.88
C VAL A 65 7.02 -13.87 -2.75
N ARG A 66 6.46 -13.67 -1.57
CA ARG A 66 5.01 -13.86 -1.30
C ARG A 66 4.14 -12.94 -2.15
N LEU A 67 4.60 -11.71 -2.35
CA LEU A 67 3.93 -10.71 -3.17
C LEU A 67 3.89 -11.13 -4.64
N ARG A 68 5.01 -11.63 -5.16
CA ARG A 68 5.09 -12.20 -6.52
C ARG A 68 4.14 -13.39 -6.68
N GLU A 69 4.20 -14.37 -5.78
CA GLU A 69 3.32 -15.55 -5.79
C GLU A 69 1.84 -15.13 -5.83
N PHE A 70 1.47 -14.13 -5.02
CA PHE A 70 0.10 -13.60 -4.99
C PHE A 70 -0.28 -12.98 -6.34
N LEU A 71 0.54 -12.09 -6.90
CA LEU A 71 0.25 -11.42 -8.17
C LEU A 71 0.16 -12.41 -9.34
N GLU A 72 1.06 -13.40 -9.39
CA GLU A 72 1.06 -14.47 -10.38
C GLU A 72 -0.20 -15.33 -10.28
N SER A 73 -0.65 -15.67 -9.06
CA SER A 73 -1.88 -16.44 -8.84
C SER A 73 -3.15 -15.69 -9.29
N ARG A 74 -3.09 -14.36 -9.41
CA ARG A 74 -4.22 -13.49 -9.75
C ARG A 74 -4.17 -12.97 -11.18
N SER A 75 -3.04 -13.11 -11.90
CA SER A 75 -2.97 -12.83 -13.33
C SER A 75 -3.69 -13.93 -14.10
N GLN A 76 -5.00 -13.76 -14.28
CA GLN A 76 -5.90 -14.64 -15.05
C GLN A 76 -5.42 -14.81 -16.51
N ASP A 77 -4.47 -15.72 -16.73
CA ASP A 77 -3.94 -16.21 -18.01
C ASP A 77 -3.22 -15.20 -18.93
N LYS A 78 -2.95 -13.97 -18.47
CA LYS A 78 -2.04 -13.07 -19.18
C LYS A 78 -0.62 -13.26 -18.64
N PRO A 79 0.34 -13.76 -19.43
CA PRO A 79 1.73 -13.82 -19.01
C PRO A 79 2.22 -12.39 -18.75
N ARG A 80 2.30 -12.02 -17.47
CA ARG A 80 2.88 -10.76 -17.01
C ARG A 80 4.24 -11.08 -16.41
N VAL A 81 5.29 -10.48 -16.97
CA VAL A 81 6.62 -10.56 -16.36
C VAL A 81 6.64 -9.56 -15.21
N PHE A 82 6.67 -10.07 -13.98
CA PHE A 82 6.84 -9.25 -12.79
C PHE A 82 8.33 -8.96 -12.59
N ARG A 83 8.75 -7.72 -12.84
CA ARG A 83 10.14 -7.32 -12.65
C ARG A 83 10.50 -7.25 -11.17
N ASP A 84 11.71 -7.67 -10.83
CA ASP A 84 12.19 -7.71 -9.43
C ASP A 84 12.21 -6.32 -8.79
N ASP A 85 12.63 -5.31 -9.55
CA ASP A 85 12.65 -3.91 -9.13
C ASP A 85 11.25 -3.38 -8.80
N ALA A 86 10.25 -3.71 -9.63
CA ALA A 86 8.86 -3.36 -9.40
C ALA A 86 8.28 -4.07 -8.17
N VAL A 87 8.51 -5.38 -8.04
CA VAL A 87 8.06 -6.16 -6.87
C VAL A 87 8.61 -5.57 -5.57
N LYS A 88 9.90 -5.21 -5.57
CA LYS A 88 10.56 -4.55 -4.44
C LYS A 88 9.95 -3.18 -4.14
N GLY A 89 9.67 -2.38 -5.18
CA GLY A 89 8.98 -1.09 -5.06
C GLY A 89 7.60 -1.24 -4.43
N ILE A 90 6.78 -2.21 -4.89
CA ILE A 90 5.46 -2.49 -4.31
C ILE A 90 5.59 -2.92 -2.86
N CYS A 91 6.56 -3.78 -2.54
CA CYS A 91 6.82 -4.22 -1.18
C CYS A 91 7.09 -3.02 -0.25
N ARG A 92 7.90 -2.05 -0.71
CA ARG A 92 8.19 -0.84 0.07
C ARG A 92 6.99 0.08 0.24
N VAL A 93 6.19 0.25 -0.82
CA VAL A 93 4.94 1.04 -0.78
C VAL A 93 3.93 0.44 0.18
N LEU A 94 3.75 -0.89 0.16
CA LEU A 94 2.89 -1.58 1.13
C LEU A 94 3.36 -1.35 2.57
N GLY A 95 4.67 -1.46 2.81
CA GLY A 95 5.25 -1.16 4.13
C GLY A 95 4.92 0.26 4.58
N TYR A 96 5.08 1.24 3.69
CA TYR A 96 4.73 2.63 3.97
C TYR A 96 3.23 2.82 4.28
N ILE A 97 2.33 2.35 3.40
CA ILE A 97 0.87 2.48 3.61
C ILE A 97 0.45 1.84 4.93
N LEU A 98 1.01 0.68 5.28
CA LEU A 98 0.70 0.02 6.56
C LEU A 98 1.21 0.81 7.76
N THR A 99 2.40 1.44 7.67
CA THR A 99 2.90 2.35 8.70
C THR A 99 1.92 3.51 8.92
N GLU A 100 1.52 4.22 7.86
CA GLU A 100 0.58 5.36 7.97
C GLU A 100 -0.75 4.93 8.59
N VAL A 101 -1.30 3.79 8.15
CA VAL A 101 -2.56 3.25 8.69
C VAL A 101 -2.42 2.94 10.18
N PHE A 102 -1.30 2.37 10.63
CA PHE A 102 -1.10 2.03 12.04
C PHE A 102 -0.78 3.24 12.91
N GLU A 103 -0.12 4.26 12.38
CA GLU A 103 0.06 5.54 13.07
C GLU A 103 -1.30 6.22 13.32
N LEU A 104 -2.14 6.35 12.29
CA LEU A 104 -3.49 6.88 12.43
C LEU A 104 -4.36 6.02 13.37
N ALA A 105 -4.26 4.70 13.28
CA ALA A 105 -5.00 3.80 14.17
C ALA A 105 -4.53 3.90 15.62
N ASN A 106 -3.25 4.16 15.87
CA ASN A 106 -2.73 4.41 17.20
C ASN A 106 -3.29 5.71 17.79
N ASP A 107 -3.42 6.76 16.99
CA ASP A 107 -4.04 8.01 17.42
C ASP A 107 -5.52 7.81 17.77
N VAL A 108 -6.26 7.07 16.94
CA VAL A 108 -7.66 6.70 17.23
C VAL A 108 -7.75 5.89 18.53
N ALA A 109 -6.94 4.84 18.68
CA ALA A 109 -6.91 4.01 19.88
C ALA A 109 -6.64 4.84 21.14
N SER A 110 -5.69 5.77 21.07
CA SER A 110 -5.34 6.68 22.16
C SER A 110 -6.51 7.61 22.53
N ASN A 111 -7.21 8.15 21.53
CA ASN A 111 -8.39 9.00 21.74
C ASN A 111 -9.60 8.24 22.30
N CYS A 112 -9.67 6.93 22.08
CA CYS A 112 -10.73 6.04 22.60
C CYS A 112 -10.33 5.32 23.90
N GLU A 113 -9.19 5.68 24.52
CA GLU A 113 -8.66 5.05 25.74
C GLU A 113 -8.39 3.54 25.58
N HIS A 114 -8.17 3.06 24.36
CA HIS A 114 -7.74 1.70 24.09
C HIS A 114 -6.24 1.56 24.40
N ASN A 115 -5.87 0.53 25.16
CA ASN A 115 -4.46 0.25 25.49
C ASN A 115 -3.69 -0.47 24.37
N LYS A 116 -4.37 -0.82 23.27
CA LYS A 116 -3.86 -1.52 22.09
C LYS A 116 -4.69 -1.10 20.88
N ILE A 117 -4.09 -1.15 19.69
CA ILE A 117 -4.82 -0.96 18.44
C ILE A 117 -5.79 -2.14 18.24
N LEU A 118 -7.07 -1.83 18.12
CA LEU A 118 -8.14 -2.76 17.81
C LEU A 118 -8.55 -2.66 16.33
N PRO A 119 -9.25 -3.67 15.78
CA PRO A 119 -9.78 -3.60 14.42
C PRO A 119 -10.72 -2.41 14.15
N CYS A 120 -11.45 -1.93 15.17
CA CYS A 120 -12.29 -0.73 15.04
C CYS A 120 -11.44 0.54 14.84
N ASP A 121 -10.28 0.63 15.50
CA ASP A 121 -9.40 1.80 15.41
C ASP A 121 -8.78 1.90 14.01
N VAL A 122 -8.35 0.75 13.46
CA VAL A 122 -7.87 0.65 12.07
C VAL A 122 -8.97 1.03 11.08
N ARG A 123 -10.20 0.55 11.29
CA ARG A 123 -11.34 0.89 10.42
C ARG A 123 -11.61 2.39 10.46
N GLN A 124 -11.66 2.97 11.66
CA GLN A 124 -11.94 4.39 11.83
C GLN A 124 -10.81 5.26 11.24
N ALA A 125 -9.55 4.91 11.49
CA ALA A 125 -8.40 5.57 10.87
C ALA A 125 -8.50 5.62 9.35
N VAL A 126 -8.80 4.47 8.72
CA VAL A 126 -8.99 4.41 7.26
C VAL A 126 -10.20 5.23 6.81
N LEU A 127 -11.32 5.20 7.53
CA LEU A 127 -12.52 5.97 7.15
C LEU A 127 -12.35 7.48 7.26
N LEU A 128 -11.44 7.95 8.12
CA LEU A 128 -11.14 9.37 8.33
C LEU A 128 -10.10 9.92 7.34
N ASP A 129 -9.36 9.05 6.64
CA ASP A 129 -8.34 9.42 5.67
C ASP A 129 -8.79 9.05 4.25
N GLU A 130 -9.20 10.06 3.46
CA GLU A 130 -9.75 9.85 2.11
C GLU A 130 -8.74 9.21 1.14
N ASP A 131 -7.45 9.55 1.26
CA ASP A 131 -6.40 9.04 0.39
C ASP A 131 -6.17 7.55 0.64
N ILE A 132 -6.09 7.13 1.91
CA ILE A 132 -5.96 5.73 2.30
C ILE A 132 -7.24 4.97 1.98
N LEU A 133 -8.42 5.53 2.29
CA LEU A 133 -9.72 4.92 1.98
C LEU A 133 -9.81 4.57 0.50
N ARG A 134 -9.40 5.49 -0.38
CA ARG A 134 -9.36 5.27 -1.83
C ARG A 134 -8.59 4.00 -2.20
N LEU A 135 -7.44 3.74 -1.57
CA LEU A 135 -6.58 2.59 -1.89
C LEU A 135 -7.10 1.25 -1.37
N VAL A 136 -7.88 1.26 -0.28
CA VAL A 136 -8.34 0.03 0.38
C VAL A 136 -9.85 -0.13 0.40
N CYS A 137 -10.59 0.67 -0.36
CA CYS A 137 -12.06 0.69 -0.38
C CYS A 137 -12.69 -0.67 -0.74
N PHE A 138 -11.99 -1.53 -1.49
CA PHE A 138 -12.46 -2.89 -1.80
C PHE A 138 -12.17 -3.92 -0.69
N SER A 139 -11.52 -3.52 0.41
CA SER A 139 -11.17 -4.39 1.53
C SER A 139 -12.39 -4.74 2.38
N LYS A 140 -12.70 -6.04 2.51
CA LYS A 140 -13.81 -6.54 3.36
C LYS A 140 -13.78 -6.09 4.81
N ILE A 141 -12.60 -5.79 5.37
CA ILE A 141 -12.42 -5.31 6.76
C ILE A 141 -13.19 -4.00 7.03
N LEU A 142 -13.38 -3.17 6.00
CA LEU A 142 -14.12 -1.91 6.10
C LEU A 142 -15.63 -2.13 6.21
N TRP A 143 -16.15 -3.13 5.50
CA TRP A 143 -17.60 -3.33 5.31
C TRP A 143 -18.19 -4.42 6.20
N GLY A 144 -17.34 -5.25 6.82
CA GLY A 144 -17.76 -6.45 7.55
C GLY A 144 -17.90 -6.30 9.07
N GLY A 145 -17.89 -5.09 9.63
CA GLY A 145 -18.04 -4.90 11.08
C GLY A 145 -19.14 -3.90 11.43
N ASN A 146 -19.80 -4.14 12.57
CA ASN A 146 -20.72 -3.18 13.17
C ASN A 146 -19.91 -2.03 13.81
N LEU A 147 -20.44 -0.81 13.71
CA LEU A 147 -20.01 0.36 14.49
C LEU A 147 -20.44 0.20 15.94
#